data_AF-A0A482TSS3-F1
#
_entry.id   AF-A0A482TSS3-F1
#
_cell.length_a   1.000
_cell.length_b   1.000
_cell.length_c   1.000
_cell.angle_alpha   90.00
_cell.angle_beta   90.00
_cell.angle_gamma   90.00
#
_symmetry.space_group_name_H-M   'P 1'
#
loop_
_entity.id
_entity.type
_entity.pdbx_description
1 polymer ?
#
loop_
_entity_poly.entity_id
_entity_poly.type
_entity_poly.pdbx_seq_one_letter_code
_entity_poly.pdbx_strand_id
1 'polypeptide(L)'
;LNGDIIEIWEINKAEQGTDDDANKYKATYYQAYVSEFTPSAAAEDNVELSLSFAVNGVGQDGYATLTEDQADVVQYAFKDTVKATSTGA
;
A
#
# COMPACT_ATOMS: atom_id res chain seq x y z
N LEU A 1 -8.15 8.26 17.70
CA LEU A 1 -6.78 8.36 17.18
C LEU A 1 -6.02 9.29 18.12
N ASN A 2 -5.48 8.75 19.21
CA ASN A 2 -5.05 9.51 20.39
C ASN A 2 -3.57 9.90 20.31
N GLY A 3 -3.09 10.32 19.13
CA GLY A 3 -1.65 10.56 18.91
C GLY A 3 -0.81 9.26 18.87
N ASP A 4 -1.46 8.12 18.68
CA ASP A 4 -0.76 6.84 18.50
C ASP A 4 0.08 6.87 17.23
N ILE A 5 1.31 6.37 17.34
CA ILE A 5 2.18 6.17 16.18
C ILE A 5 1.65 4.98 15.40
N ILE A 6 1.43 5.20 14.11
CA ILE A 6 1.09 4.18 13.14
C ILE A 6 2.28 3.92 12.22
N GLU A 7 2.32 2.72 11.69
CA GLU A 7 3.30 2.28 10.70
C GLU A 7 2.63 2.16 9.34
N ILE A 8 3.27 2.73 8.32
CA ILE A 8 2.78 2.71 6.94
C ILE A 8 3.89 2.13 6.05
N TRP A 9 3.53 1.17 5.20
CA TRP A 9 4.38 0.64 4.16
C TRP A 9 3.80 1.02 2.80
N GLU A 10 4.55 1.78 2.01
CA GLU A 10 4.29 1.97 0.59
C GLU A 10 5.06 0.90 -0.18
N ILE A 11 4.37 -0.02 -0.87
CA ILE A 11 5.00 -1.20 -1.48
C ILE A 11 4.83 -1.15 -3.00
N ASN A 12 5.93 -1.26 -3.74
CA ASN A 12 5.93 -1.36 -5.19
C ASN A 12 5.94 -2.83 -5.64
N LYS A 13 4.76 -3.38 -5.98
CA LYS A 13 4.62 -4.77 -6.47
C LYS A 13 5.30 -5.03 -7.82
N ALA A 14 5.67 -3.99 -8.58
CA ALA A 14 6.38 -4.16 -9.84
C ALA A 14 7.90 -4.31 -9.65
N GLU A 15 8.43 -3.94 -8.48
CA GLU A 15 9.86 -4.01 -8.16
C GLU A 15 10.10 -5.10 -7.09
N GLN A 16 10.25 -6.35 -7.54
CA GLN A 16 10.68 -7.45 -6.67
C GLN A 16 12.19 -7.36 -6.38
N GLY A 17 12.58 -7.68 -5.16
CA GLY A 17 13.99 -7.73 -4.76
C GLY A 17 14.77 -8.85 -5.46
N THR A 18 16.09 -8.81 -5.31
CA THR A 18 17.00 -9.85 -5.78
C THR A 18 17.76 -10.47 -4.61
N ASP A 19 18.45 -11.58 -4.86
CA ASP A 19 19.32 -12.23 -3.88
C ASP A 19 18.61 -12.51 -2.54
N ASP A 20 19.08 -11.93 -1.43
CA ASP A 20 18.51 -12.13 -0.09
C ASP A 20 17.09 -11.55 0.06
N ASP A 21 16.66 -10.68 -0.85
CA ASP A 21 15.33 -10.05 -0.87
C ASP A 21 14.45 -10.56 -2.02
N ALA A 22 14.81 -11.69 -2.65
CA ALA A 22 14.08 -12.27 -3.78
C ALA A 22 12.58 -12.56 -3.49
N ASN A 23 12.19 -12.71 -2.23
CA ASN A 23 10.79 -12.93 -1.82
C ASN A 23 10.09 -11.67 -1.29
N LYS A 24 10.65 -10.49 -1.57
CA LYS A 24 10.17 -9.20 -1.08
C LYS A 24 10.02 -8.20 -2.21
N TYR A 25 9.31 -7.12 -1.93
CA TYR A 25 9.08 -6.02 -2.85
C TYR A 25 9.72 -4.75 -2.32
N LYS A 26 10.24 -3.92 -3.21
CA LYS A 26 10.75 -2.61 -2.84
C LYS A 26 9.65 -1.81 -2.16
N ALA A 27 9.98 -1.19 -1.03
CA ALA A 27 9.02 -0.50 -0.20
C ALA A 27 9.67 0.68 0.51
N THR A 28 8.83 1.65 0.91
CA THR A 28 9.22 2.73 1.80
C THR A 28 8.40 2.64 3.08
N TYR A 29 9.08 2.62 4.21
CA TYR A 29 8.49 2.57 5.55
C TYR A 29 8.38 3.97 6.15
N TYR A 30 7.23 4.26 6.76
CA TYR A 30 6.97 5.51 7.45
C TYR A 30 6.40 5.24 8.84
N GLN A 31 6.85 6.02 9.82
CA GLN A 31 6.11 6.20 11.06
C GLN A 31 5.35 7.52 10.98
N ALA A 32 4.05 7.47 11.29
CA ALA A 32 3.21 8.65 11.23
C ALA A 32 2.23 8.66 12.41
N TYR A 33 1.55 9.78 12.60
CA TYR A 33 0.32 9.84 13.39
C TYR A 33 -0.81 10.33 12.49
N VAL A 34 -2.03 9.90 12.77
CA VAL A 34 -3.20 10.41 12.04
C VAL A 34 -3.46 11.83 12.50
N SER A 35 -3.25 12.80 11.62
CA SER A 35 -3.47 14.22 11.90
C SER A 35 -4.93 14.60 11.69
N GLU A 36 -5.63 13.95 10.75
CA GLU A 36 -7.02 14.22 10.45
C GLU A 36 -7.75 12.95 9.98
N PHE A 37 -8.99 12.79 10.42
CA PHE A 37 -9.92 11.77 9.94
C PHE A 37 -11.29 12.41 9.71
N THR A 38 -11.71 12.46 8.46
CA THR A 38 -12.95 13.13 8.05
C THR A 38 -13.84 12.14 7.30
N PRO A 39 -14.90 11.60 7.95
CA PRO A 39 -15.93 10.85 7.26
C PRO A 39 -16.94 11.80 6.61
N SER A 40 -17.19 11.65 5.32
CA SER A 40 -18.26 12.34 4.59
C SER A 40 -19.25 11.31 4.05
N ALA A 41 -20.54 11.54 4.33
CA ALA A 41 -21.61 10.68 3.84
C ALA A 41 -22.61 11.55 3.10
N ALA A 42 -22.65 11.45 1.77
CA ALA A 42 -23.71 12.05 0.99
C ALA A 42 -24.94 11.14 1.01
N ALA A 43 -26.13 11.71 1.06
CA ALA A 43 -27.38 10.98 1.31
C ALA A 43 -27.72 9.90 0.25
N GLU A 44 -27.08 9.97 -0.92
CA GLU A 44 -27.32 9.07 -2.06
C GLU A 44 -26.05 8.33 -2.52
N ASP A 45 -24.89 8.57 -1.90
CA ASP A 45 -23.60 8.03 -2.32
C ASP A 45 -22.90 7.23 -1.20
N ASN A 46 -21.80 6.57 -1.58
CA ASN A 46 -20.93 5.87 -0.64
C ASN A 46 -20.33 6.85 0.39
N VAL A 47 -20.08 6.34 1.61
CA VAL A 47 -19.30 7.07 2.61
C VAL A 47 -17.87 7.18 2.13
N GLU A 48 -17.36 8.40 2.03
CA GLU A 48 -15.95 8.68 1.74
C GLU A 48 -15.22 8.94 3.07
N LEU A 49 -14.04 8.34 3.21
CA LEU A 49 -13.18 8.51 4.37
C LEU A 49 -11.89 9.18 3.92
N SER A 50 -11.65 10.40 4.42
CA SER A 50 -10.37 11.08 4.21
C SER A 50 -9.47 10.91 5.44
N LEU A 51 -8.26 10.43 5.22
CA LEU A 51 -7.22 10.26 6.24
C LEU A 51 -6.00 11.11 5.86
N SER A 52 -5.59 12.00 6.76
CA SER A 52 -4.31 12.69 6.64
C SER A 52 -3.33 12.17 7.69
N PHE A 53 -2.12 11.84 7.24
CA PHE A 53 -1.04 11.35 8.07
C PHE A 53 0.07 12.37 8.15
N ALA A 54 0.55 12.66 9.36
CA ALA A 54 1.75 13.44 9.56
C ALA A 54 2.91 12.48 9.84
N VAL A 55 3.86 12.43 8.90
CA VAL A 55 5.03 11.55 8.96
C VAL A 55 6.07 12.13 9.91
N ASN A 56 6.57 11.28 10.81
CA ASN A 56 7.72 11.59 11.65
C ASN A 56 9.00 11.34 10.87
N GLY A 57 9.69 12.41 10.47
CA GLY A 57 10.96 12.33 9.76
C GLY A 57 10.82 12.02 8.27
N VAL A 58 11.73 11.20 7.74
CA VAL A 58 11.78 10.81 6.33
C VAL A 58 11.55 9.32 6.18
N GLY A 59 10.83 8.94 5.12
CA GLY A 59 10.61 7.54 4.75
C GLY A 59 11.94 6.78 4.62
N GLN A 60 11.93 5.50 5.02
CA GLN A 60 13.07 4.61 4.91
C GLN A 60 12.82 3.58 3.83
N ASP A 61 13.64 3.62 2.77
CA ASP A 61 13.56 2.67 1.67
C ASP A 61 14.13 1.31 2.10
N GLY A 62 13.53 0.24 1.57
CA GLY A 62 13.93 -1.13 1.81
C GLY A 62 13.07 -2.12 1.06
N TYR A 63 12.89 -3.30 1.65
CA TYR A 63 12.11 -4.38 1.07
C TYR A 63 11.10 -4.94 2.09
N ALA A 64 9.86 -5.13 1.65
CA ALA A 64 8.76 -5.63 2.48
C ALA A 64 8.18 -6.93 1.91
N THR A 65 7.78 -7.83 2.80
CA THR A 65 7.03 -9.05 2.47
C THR A 65 5.53 -8.76 2.60
N LEU A 66 4.74 -9.29 1.66
CA LEU A 66 3.28 -9.32 1.77
C LEU A 66 2.85 -10.74 2.14
N THR A 67 1.91 -10.89 3.06
CA THR A 67 1.22 -12.18 3.25
C THR A 67 0.29 -12.45 2.07
N GLU A 68 -0.10 -13.72 1.88
CA GLU A 68 -1.07 -14.09 0.82
C GLU A 68 -2.38 -13.31 0.96
N ASP A 69 -2.92 -13.24 2.18
CA ASP A 69 -4.14 -12.47 2.47
C ASP A 69 -4.01 -10.97 2.12
N GLN A 70 -2.85 -10.37 2.38
CA GLN A 70 -2.59 -8.96 2.03
C GLN A 70 -2.46 -8.79 0.51
N ALA A 71 -1.86 -9.76 -0.18
CA ALA A 71 -1.71 -9.73 -1.62
C ALA A 71 -3.06 -9.81 -2.35
N ASP A 72 -4.01 -10.56 -1.80
CA ASP A 72 -5.37 -10.72 -2.32
C ASP A 72 -6.23 -9.45 -2.18
N VAL A 73 -5.99 -8.66 -1.12
CA VAL A 73 -6.68 -7.37 -0.93
C VAL A 73 -6.14 -6.28 -1.86
N VAL A 74 -4.91 -6.42 -2.37
CA VAL A 74 -4.35 -5.53 -3.41
C VAL A 74 -4.95 -5.91 -4.78
N GLN A 75 -6.24 -5.64 -4.95
CA GLN A 75 -7.04 -6.04 -6.12
C GLN A 75 -6.62 -5.33 -7.43
N TYR A 76 -5.80 -4.27 -7.34
CA TYR A 76 -5.32 -3.48 -8.48
C TYR A 76 -3.79 -3.37 -8.48
N ALA A 77 -3.10 -4.50 -8.62
CA ALA A 77 -1.72 -4.46 -9.09
C ALA A 77 -1.71 -3.88 -10.52
N PHE A 78 -0.76 -2.98 -10.81
CA PHE A 78 -0.57 -2.39 -12.14
C PHE A 78 -0.56 -3.49 -13.21
N LYS A 79 -1.45 -3.38 -14.20
CA LYS A 79 -1.48 -4.26 -15.37
C LYS A 79 -0.93 -3.50 -16.56
N ASP A 80 0.14 -4.01 -17.13
CA ASP A 80 0.74 -3.48 -18.37
C ASP A 80 -0.30 -3.47 -19.52
N THR A 81 -0.15 -2.53 -20.44
CA THR A 81 -1.06 -2.28 -21.57
C THR A 81 -0.88 -3.28 -22.72
N VAL A 82 0.15 -4.13 -22.67
CA VAL A 82 0.38 -5.17 -23.66
C VAL A 82 -0.64 -6.30 -23.46
N LYS A 83 -1.34 -6.68 -24.53
CA LYS A 83 -2.41 -7.68 -24.50
C LYS A 83 -1.92 -9.00 -23.89
N ALA A 84 -2.54 -9.42 -22.79
CA ALA A 84 -2.27 -10.73 -22.19
C ALA A 84 -2.50 -11.84 -23.22
N THR A 85 -1.45 -12.60 -23.55
CA THR A 85 -1.58 -13.81 -24.36
C THR A 85 -2.11 -14.92 -23.45
N SER A 86 -3.40 -15.24 -23.56
CA SER A 86 -3.95 -16.47 -23.01
C SER A 86 -3.33 -17.65 -23.75
N THR A 87 -2.26 -18.25 -23.21
CA THR A 87 -1.87 -19.61 -23.61
C THR A 87 -2.83 -20.55 -22.91
N GLY A 88 -3.89 -20.91 -23.62
CA GLY A 88 -4.76 -22.02 -23.25
C GLY A 88 -4.01 -23.34 -23.37
N ALA A 89 -4.16 -24.19 -22.36
CA ALA A 89 -3.92 -25.63 -22.42
C ALA A 89 -5.21 -26.33 -22.00
#